data_AF-F0S1W0-F1
#
_entry.id   AF-F0S1W0-F1
#
_cell.length_a   1.000
_cell.length_b   1.000
_cell.length_c   1.000
_cell.angle_alpha   90.00
_cell.angle_beta   90.00
_cell.angle_gamma   90.00
#
_symmetry.space_group_name_H-M   'P 1'
#
loop_
_entity.id
_entity.type
_entity.pdbx_description
1 polymer ?
#
loop_
_entity_poly.entity_id
_entity_poly.type
_entity_poly.pdbx_seq_one_letter_code
_entity_poly.pdbx_strand_id
1 'polypeptide(L)'
;MKEFDSFIKTLFSTLIFLFFVGFFLSGLFTGWNFKFLFSFVLGYFLMLLDYVLLARFSRKLPKHVALNYFPKSGFLWRYLLLTSILVGISLFTPIDFFAIICAVVLTNLGLLLSIAKNYKEWRGWNTEQ
;
A
#
# COMPACT_ATOMS: atom_id res chain seq x y z
N MET A 1 -8.32 6.58 18.01
CA MET A 1 -8.78 5.54 17.05
C MET A 1 -9.56 6.13 15.87
N LYS A 2 -10.51 7.07 16.08
CA LYS A 2 -11.28 7.69 14.98
C LYS A 2 -10.41 8.31 13.87
N GLU A 3 -9.36 9.04 14.23
CA GLU A 3 -8.40 9.62 13.26
C GLU A 3 -7.66 8.57 12.43
N PHE A 4 -7.23 7.48 13.07
CA PHE A 4 -6.59 6.36 12.38
C PHE A 4 -7.54 5.68 11.40
N ASP A 5 -8.80 5.47 11.80
CA ASP A 5 -9.81 4.89 10.91
C ASP A 5 -10.17 5.83 9.75
N SER A 6 -10.16 7.15 9.97
CA SER A 6 -10.29 8.16 8.92
C SER A 6 -9.12 8.09 7.95
N PHE A 7 -7.88 8.08 8.45
CA PHE A 7 -6.66 7.93 7.66
C PHE A 7 -6.70 6.67 6.79
N ILE A 8 -7.10 5.53 7.35
CA ILE A 8 -7.20 4.27 6.61
C ILE A 8 -8.24 4.37 5.49
N LYS A 9 -9.41 4.97 5.74
CA LYS A 9 -10.41 5.20 4.68
C LYS A 9 -9.86 6.09 3.57
N THR A 10 -9.19 7.18 3.91
CA THR A 10 -8.53 8.06 2.94
C THR A 10 -7.49 7.30 2.13
N LEU A 11 -6.63 6.52 2.79
CA LEU A 11 -5.59 5.71 2.14
C LEU A 11 -6.18 4.74 1.14
N PHE A 12 -7.18 3.94 1.53
CA PHE A 12 -7.81 2.99 0.61
C PHE A 12 -8.54 3.69 -0.54
N SER A 13 -9.23 4.80 -0.28
CA SER A 13 -9.90 5.57 -1.34
C SER A 13 -8.89 6.13 -2.35
N THR A 14 -7.78 6.72 -1.87
CA THR A 14 -6.70 7.23 -2.72
C THR A 14 -6.02 6.10 -3.50
N LEU A 15 -5.78 4.94 -2.89
CA LEU A 15 -5.21 3.79 -3.58
C LEU A 15 -6.17 3.22 -4.63
N ILE A 16 -7.47 3.16 -4.39
CA ILE A 16 -8.42 2.71 -5.41
C ILE A 16 -8.42 3.67 -6.60
N PHE A 17 -8.45 4.98 -6.33
CA PHE A 17 -8.39 5.99 -7.39
C PHE A 17 -7.10 5.89 -8.20
N LEU A 18 -5.94 5.83 -7.54
CA LEU A 18 -4.65 5.70 -8.21
C LEU A 18 -4.51 4.38 -8.96
N PHE A 19 -5.11 3.29 -8.47
CA PHE A 19 -5.13 2.02 -9.19
C PHE A 19 -5.76 2.18 -10.56
N PHE A 20 -6.96 2.76 -10.65
CA PHE A 20 -7.62 2.96 -11.93
C PHE A 20 -6.81 3.88 -12.84
N VAL A 21 -6.37 5.03 -12.32
CA VAL A 21 -5.55 5.98 -13.10
C VAL A 21 -4.28 5.31 -13.63
N GLY A 22 -3.54 4.61 -12.77
CA GLY A 22 -2.30 3.93 -13.14
C GLY A 22 -2.51 2.74 -14.07
N PHE A 23 -3.58 1.98 -13.89
CA PHE A 23 -3.94 0.84 -14.73
C PHE A 23 -4.29 1.29 -16.15
N PHE A 24 -5.15 2.30 -16.28
CA PHE A 24 -5.53 2.84 -17.59
C PHE A 24 -4.36 3.52 -18.30
N LEU A 25 -3.56 4.33 -17.59
CA LEU A 25 -2.35 4.93 -18.16
C LEU A 25 -1.37 3.85 -18.64
N SER A 26 -1.10 2.84 -17.81
CA SER A 26 -0.23 1.72 -18.18
C SER A 26 -0.76 0.96 -19.40
N GLY A 27 -2.08 0.73 -19.46
CA GLY A 27 -2.73 0.10 -20.61
C GLY A 27 -2.57 0.90 -21.89
N LEU A 28 -2.76 2.22 -21.82
CA LEU A 28 -2.57 3.11 -22.98
C LEU A 28 -1.12 3.14 -23.46
N PHE A 29 -0.14 3.27 -22.55
CA PHE A 29 1.28 3.33 -22.92
C PHE A 29 1.85 2.01 -23.42
N THR A 30 1.30 0.88 -23.00
CA THR A 30 1.81 -0.45 -23.38
C THR A 30 0.98 -1.13 -24.47
N GLY A 31 -0.05 -0.46 -24.99
CA GLY A 31 -0.96 -1.05 -25.98
C GLY A 31 -1.74 -2.24 -25.43
N TRP A 32 -2.15 -2.18 -24.17
CA TRP A 32 -2.88 -3.24 -23.46
C TRP A 32 -2.14 -4.57 -23.39
N ASN A 33 -0.81 -4.54 -23.25
CA ASN A 33 -0.02 -5.75 -23.08
C ASN A 33 -0.43 -6.50 -21.80
N PHE A 34 -1.03 -7.67 -21.98
CA PHE A 34 -1.57 -8.48 -20.88
C PHE A 34 -0.51 -8.85 -19.83
N LYS A 35 0.71 -9.20 -20.26
CA LYS A 35 1.81 -9.57 -19.35
C LYS A 35 2.18 -8.39 -18.45
N PHE A 36 2.26 -7.19 -19.04
CA PHE A 36 2.57 -5.97 -18.31
C PHE A 36 1.46 -5.62 -17.31
N LEU A 37 0.21 -5.60 -17.78
CA LEU A 37 -0.95 -5.26 -16.95
C LEU A 37 -1.16 -6.27 -15.82
N PHE A 38 -0.99 -7.56 -16.08
CA PHE A 38 -1.05 -8.60 -15.06
C PHE A 38 0.03 -8.38 -13.99
N SER A 39 1.27 -8.13 -14.40
CA SER A 39 2.39 -7.88 -13.48
C SER A 39 2.17 -6.60 -12.67
N PHE A 40 1.62 -5.55 -13.29
CA PHE A 40 1.23 -4.30 -12.61
C PHE A 40 0.17 -4.54 -11.54
N VAL A 41 -0.92 -5.25 -11.89
CA VAL A 41 -2.01 -5.58 -10.94
C VAL A 41 -1.48 -6.42 -9.78
N LEU A 42 -0.62 -7.41 -10.08
CA LEU A 42 0.03 -8.25 -9.08
C LEU A 42 0.89 -7.44 -8.11
N GLY A 43 1.74 -6.55 -8.63
CA GLY A 43 2.56 -5.66 -7.80
C GLY A 43 1.71 -4.74 -6.93
N TYR A 44 0.62 -4.20 -7.49
CA TYR A 44 -0.32 -3.34 -6.77
C TYR A 44 -1.03 -4.10 -5.64
N PHE A 45 -1.46 -5.33 -5.92
CA PHE A 45 -2.14 -6.19 -4.94
C PHE A 45 -1.21 -6.58 -3.78
N LEU A 46 0.06 -6.91 -4.06
CA LEU A 46 1.05 -7.19 -3.02
C LEU A 46 1.24 -6.00 -2.08
N MET A 47 1.34 -4.79 -2.63
CA MET A 47 1.45 -3.56 -1.84
C MET A 47 0.19 -3.28 -1.02
N LEU A 48 -0.99 -3.55 -1.58
CA LEU A 48 -2.26 -3.39 -0.86
C LEU A 48 -2.35 -4.37 0.31
N LEU A 49 -1.95 -5.63 0.12
CA LEU A 49 -1.84 -6.62 1.20
C LEU A 49 -0.87 -6.16 2.28
N ASP A 50 0.30 -5.63 1.88
CA ASP A 50 1.28 -5.10 2.82
C ASP A 50 0.71 -3.99 3.69
N TYR A 51 0.00 -3.02 3.08
CA TYR A 51 -0.66 -1.94 3.80
C TYR A 51 -1.81 -2.42 4.70
N VAL A 52 -2.57 -3.45 4.30
CA VAL A 52 -3.58 -4.08 5.17
C VAL A 52 -2.91 -4.69 6.41
N LEU A 53 -1.81 -5.43 6.22
CA LEU A 53 -1.05 -6.04 7.32
C LEU A 53 -0.43 -4.97 8.23
N LEU A 54 0.12 -3.91 7.65
CA LEU A 54 0.63 -2.75 8.38
C LEU A 54 -0.48 -2.09 9.20
N ALA A 55 -1.64 -1.83 8.61
CA ALA A 55 -2.77 -1.23 9.32
C ALA A 55 -3.25 -2.09 10.49
N ARG A 56 -3.32 -3.43 10.29
CA ARG A 56 -3.65 -4.38 11.37
C ARG A 56 -2.61 -4.36 12.49
N PHE A 57 -1.32 -4.30 12.15
CA PHE A 57 -0.25 -4.20 13.13
C PHE A 57 -0.32 -2.87 13.91
N SER A 58 -0.48 -1.74 13.22
CA SER A 58 -0.59 -0.41 13.83
C SER A 58 -1.79 -0.28 14.77
N ARG A 59 -2.92 -0.95 14.49
CA ARG A 59 -4.06 -1.01 15.43
C ARG A 59 -3.77 -1.76 16.73
N LYS A 60 -2.91 -2.79 16.69
CA LYS A 60 -2.57 -3.62 17.86
C LYS A 60 -1.45 -3.01 18.71
N LEU A 61 -0.58 -2.21 18.09
CA LEU A 61 0.57 -1.59 18.73
C LEU A 61 0.24 -0.80 20.02
N PRO A 62 -0.75 0.13 20.04
CA PRO A 62 -1.05 0.89 21.25
C PRO A 62 -1.55 0.01 22.41
N LYS A 63 -2.22 -1.11 22.11
CA LYS A 63 -2.66 -2.07 23.12
C LYS A 63 -1.50 -2.83 23.75
N HIS A 64 -0.49 -3.18 22.96
CA HIS A 64 0.70 -3.89 23.44
C HIS A 64 1.64 -2.98 24.23
N VAL A 65 1.81 -1.72 23.78
CA VAL A 65 2.58 -0.70 24.51
C VAL A 65 1.94 -0.42 25.88
N ALA A 66 0.61 -0.32 25.97
CA ALA A 66 -0.09 -0.16 27.24
C ALA A 66 0.10 -1.33 28.23
N LEU A 67 0.51 -2.51 27.73
CA LEU A 67 0.80 -3.71 28.52
C LEU A 67 2.30 -3.89 28.79
N ASN A 68 3.14 -2.87 28.54
CA ASN A 68 4.62 -2.94 28.59
C ASN A 68 5.23 -4.07 27.74
N TYR A 69 4.49 -4.56 26.75
CA TYR A 69 4.95 -5.61 25.84
C TYR A 69 5.39 -4.96 24.53
N PHE A 70 6.69 -4.93 24.25
CA PHE A 70 7.20 -4.50 22.96
C PHE A 70 6.97 -5.62 21.93
N PRO A 71 6.06 -5.45 20.95
CA PRO A 71 5.83 -6.48 19.95
C PRO A 71 7.09 -6.65 19.09
N LYS A 72 7.55 -7.90 18.90
CA LYS A 72 8.59 -8.21 17.91
C LYS A 72 8.16 -7.67 16.55
N SER A 73 9.08 -7.00 15.85
CA SER A 73 8.81 -6.41 14.53
C SER A 73 8.25 -7.47 13.57
N GLY A 74 6.97 -7.32 13.21
CA GLY A 74 6.31 -8.18 12.21
C GLY A 74 6.80 -7.95 10.78
N PHE A 75 7.81 -7.09 10.59
CA PHE A 75 8.35 -6.71 9.31
C PHE A 75 8.98 -7.89 8.56
N LEU A 76 9.80 -8.70 9.24
CA LEU A 76 10.46 -9.85 8.61
C LEU A 76 9.44 -10.88 8.11
N TRP A 77 8.39 -11.14 8.91
CA TRP A 77 7.30 -12.04 8.51
C TRP A 77 6.48 -11.51 7.34
N ARG A 78 6.19 -10.19 7.32
CA ARG A 78 5.54 -9.54 6.17
C ARG A 78 6.39 -9.64 4.91
N TYR A 79 7.69 -9.33 5.03
CA TYR A 79 8.63 -9.41 3.92
C TYR A 79 8.73 -10.83 3.36
N LEU A 80 8.87 -11.84 4.22
CA LEU A 80 8.89 -13.24 3.79
C LEU A 80 7.59 -13.65 3.10
N LEU A 81 6.43 -13.24 3.62
CA LEU A 81 5.13 -13.56 3.05
C LEU A 81 4.95 -12.92 1.66
N LEU A 82 5.32 -11.66 1.49
CA LEU A 82 5.19 -10.98 0.19
C LEU A 82 6.19 -11.54 -0.82
N THR A 83 7.42 -11.79 -0.38
CA THR A 83 8.45 -12.39 -1.22
C THR A 83 8.07 -13.80 -1.65
N SER A 84 7.50 -14.62 -0.75
CA SER A 84 7.08 -15.97 -1.11
C SER A 84 5.92 -15.98 -2.10
N ILE A 85 4.96 -15.05 -1.98
CA ILE A 85 3.88 -14.90 -2.98
C ILE A 85 4.47 -14.48 -4.32
N LEU A 86 5.36 -13.49 -4.34
CA LEU A 86 5.96 -12.99 -5.58
C LEU A 86 6.80 -14.08 -6.28
N VAL A 87 7.68 -14.75 -5.53
CA VAL A 87 8.52 -15.85 -6.03
C VAL A 87 7.63 -17.00 -6.49
N GLY A 88 6.61 -17.36 -5.70
CA GLY A 88 5.65 -18.40 -6.06
C GLY A 88 4.99 -18.14 -7.41
N ILE A 89 4.49 -16.92 -7.64
CA ILE A 89 3.83 -16.58 -8.91
C ILE A 89 4.85 -16.49 -10.06
N SER A 90 6.08 -16.04 -9.80
CA SER A 90 7.13 -15.94 -10.82
C SER A 90 7.57 -17.30 -11.38
N LEU A 91 7.39 -18.39 -10.63
CA LEU A 91 7.72 -19.73 -11.08
C LEU A 91 6.74 -20.25 -12.15
N PHE A 92 5.50 -19.74 -12.17
CA PHE A 92 4.45 -20.22 -13.06
C PHE A 92 4.09 -19.22 -14.17
N THR A 93 4.49 -17.95 -14.04
CA THR A 93 4.13 -16.90 -15.01
C THR A 93 5.32 -16.01 -15.33
N PRO A 94 5.50 -15.59 -16.60
CA PRO A 94 6.53 -14.65 -16.96
C PRO A 94 6.14 -13.27 -16.41
N ILE A 95 6.83 -12.83 -15.36
CA ILE A 95 6.57 -11.55 -14.71
C ILE A 95 7.39 -10.43 -15.38
N ASP A 96 6.79 -9.25 -15.52
CA ASP A 96 7.48 -8.02 -15.86
C ASP A 96 7.82 -7.24 -14.58
N PHE A 97 9.11 -7.25 -14.20
CA PHE A 97 9.58 -6.55 -13.01
C PHE A 97 9.41 -5.03 -13.10
N PHE A 98 9.49 -4.45 -14.30
CA PHE A 98 9.30 -3.02 -14.48
C PHE A 98 7.86 -2.61 -14.14
N ALA A 99 6.88 -3.40 -14.58
CA ALA A 99 5.48 -3.20 -14.23
C ALA A 99 5.23 -3.24 -12.71
N ILE A 100 5.89 -4.18 -12.01
CA ILE A 100 5.81 -4.28 -10.55
C ILE A 100 6.41 -3.05 -9.87
N ILE A 101 7.60 -2.60 -10.31
CA ILE A 101 8.25 -1.41 -9.77
C ILE A 101 7.34 -0.18 -9.94
N CYS A 102 6.73 -0.01 -11.11
CA CYS A 102 5.76 1.06 -11.35
C CYS A 102 4.57 1.00 -10.37
N ALA A 103 4.02 -0.19 -10.13
CA ALA A 103 2.94 -0.37 -9.17
C ALA A 103 3.38 -0.04 -7.73
N VAL A 104 4.60 -0.42 -7.33
CA VAL A 104 5.18 -0.10 -6.03
C VAL A 104 5.39 1.41 -5.86
N VAL A 105 5.90 2.09 -6.89
CA VAL A 105 6.07 3.55 -6.85
C VAL A 105 4.72 4.25 -6.72
N LEU A 106 3.71 3.83 -7.50
CA LEU A 106 2.39 4.42 -7.49
C LEU A 106 1.66 4.25 -6.15
N THR A 107 1.75 3.07 -5.54
CA THR A 107 1.16 2.79 -4.23
C THR A 107 1.83 3.60 -3.12
N ASN A 108 3.16 3.77 -3.17
CA ASN A 108 3.87 4.65 -2.23
C ASN A 108 3.51 6.13 -2.41
N LEU A 109 3.29 6.59 -3.65
CA LEU A 109 2.73 7.94 -3.88
C LEU A 109 1.34 8.08 -3.24
N GLY A 110 0.49 7.06 -3.33
CA GLY A 110 -0.81 7.04 -2.65
C GLY A 110 -0.70 7.17 -1.14
N LEU A 111 0.27 6.48 -0.52
CA LEU A 111 0.57 6.63 0.90
C LEU A 111 1.02 8.04 1.24
N LEU A 112 1.97 8.60 0.50
CA LEU A 112 2.48 9.96 0.71
C LEU A 112 1.38 11.02 0.58
N LEU A 113 0.51 10.91 -0.44
CA LEU A 113 -0.64 11.80 -0.62
C LEU A 113 -1.62 11.70 0.55
N SER A 114 -1.86 10.49 1.06
CA SER A 114 -2.75 10.26 2.19
C SER A 114 -2.19 10.84 3.48
N ILE A 115 -0.87 10.73 3.69
CA ILE A 115 -0.16 11.37 4.81
C ILE A 115 -0.23 12.89 4.67
N ALA A 116 0.10 13.44 3.50
CA ALA A 116 0.10 14.89 3.27
C ALA A 116 -1.29 15.50 3.49
N LYS A 117 -2.35 14.82 3.03
CA LYS A 117 -3.74 15.25 3.25
C LYS A 117 -4.10 15.25 4.73
N ASN A 118 -3.87 14.14 5.44
CA ASN A 118 -4.21 14.06 6.88
C ASN A 118 -3.33 15.00 7.73
N TYR A 119 -2.07 15.20 7.35
CA TYR A 119 -1.18 16.13 8.03
C TYR A 119 -1.66 17.58 7.89
N LYS A 120 -2.16 17.96 6.71
CA LYS A 120 -2.78 19.26 6.47
C LYS A 120 -4.06 19.43 7.30
N GLU A 121 -4.89 18.39 7.38
CA GLU A 121 -6.12 18.39 8.19
C GLU A 121 -5.80 18.50 9.69
N TRP A 122 -4.74 17.85 10.19
CA TRP A 122 -4.36 17.90 11.60
C TRP A 122 -3.68 19.22 12.01
N ARG A 123 -2.90 19.85 11.11
CA ARG A 123 -2.32 21.18 11.37
C ARG A 123 -3.32 22.32 11.17
N GLY A 124 -4.29 22.17 10.27
CA GLY A 124 -5.26 23.20 9.90
C GLY A 124 -6.21 23.61 11.04
N TRP A 125 -6.27 22.84 12.13
CA TRP A 125 -7.06 23.17 13.32
C TRP A 125 -6.32 23.98 14.40
N ASN A 126 -5.03 24.26 14.23
CA ASN A 126 -4.28 25.14 15.16
C ASN A 126 -4.14 26.59 14.67
N THR A 127 -4.75 26.94 13.54
CA THR A 127 -4.70 28.30 12.95
C THR A 127 -6.02 29.08 13.07
N GLU A 128 -7.02 28.54 13.75
CA GLU A 128 -8.29 29.21 14.07
C GLU A 128 -8.47 29.46 15.58
N GLN A 129 -7.36 29.67 16.32
CA GLN A 129 -7.40 30.25 17.67
C GLN A 129 -6.82 31.67 17.65
#